data_AF-X1LLA6-F1
#
_entry.id   AF-X1LLA6-F1
#
_cell.length_a   1.000
_cell.length_b   1.000
_cell.length_c   1.000
_cell.angle_alpha   90.00
_cell.angle_beta   90.00
_cell.angle_gamma   90.00
#
_symmetry.space_group_name_H-M   'P 1'
#
loop_
_entity.id
_entity.type
_entity.pdbx_description
1 polymer ?
#
loop_
_entity_poly.entity_id
_entity_poly.type
_entity_poly.pdbx_seq_one_letter_code
_entity_poly.pdbx_strand_id
1 'polypeptide(L)'
;MELSILDIGLFLAFFVIAIGTSLYKSRKEETGEDFFLASRELFWPLIGLSLIAANISTEHFVGMSGQGAGIAGMAIASYEWMASITLVFVAFFFLPKFLKCGIYTIPEYLEYRYNSSARAIMAFYMVVIYAFVTIAAVVYSGGLTLQTIFDMKMTHAVWLIGGIATLYTTWGGLKAVAWADLFQGSALIIGGAITMFLGFNAVGGVGSFFENNADKLHIILPRDHEVIPWTALIIGLWIPNFYYWGLNQYITQRALAAKTLRQGQLGVIFAAFIKLLIPFIIIFPGIMASQLYKDQLAGTSDAAYPLLIRNLIPVGLRGFIFAAISGAAKLIPLMIKN
;
A
#
# COMPACT_ATOMS: atom_id res chain seq x y z
N MET A 1 10.06 -11.39 -23.37
CA MET A 1 9.25 -10.35 -24.02
C MET A 1 10.09 -9.09 -24.07
N GLU A 2 10.25 -8.45 -25.23
CA GLU A 2 11.07 -7.24 -25.35
C GLU A 2 10.27 -6.01 -24.90
N LEU A 3 10.84 -5.22 -23.99
CA LEU A 3 10.31 -3.90 -23.65
C LEU A 3 10.39 -3.00 -24.89
N SER A 4 9.29 -2.36 -25.25
CA SER A 4 9.34 -1.34 -26.30
C SER A 4 10.21 -0.17 -25.82
N ILE A 5 10.86 0.52 -26.76
CA ILE A 5 11.57 1.78 -26.49
C ILE A 5 10.64 2.79 -25.78
N LEU A 6 9.34 2.74 -26.09
CA LEU A 6 8.32 3.55 -25.41
C LEU A 6 8.13 3.16 -23.93
N ASP A 7 8.17 1.86 -23.61
CA ASP A 7 8.04 1.38 -22.23
C ASP A 7 9.26 1.80 -21.40
N ILE A 8 10.46 1.65 -21.96
CA ILE A 8 11.72 2.06 -21.32
C ILE A 8 11.74 3.59 -21.14
N GLY A 9 11.35 4.33 -22.18
CA GLY A 9 11.26 5.79 -22.14
C GLY A 9 10.30 6.29 -21.06
N LEU A 10 9.10 5.72 -20.96
CA LEU A 10 8.13 6.07 -19.91
C LEU A 10 8.56 5.64 -18.52
N PHE A 11 9.22 4.48 -18.39
CA PHE A 11 9.80 4.03 -17.13
C PHE A 11 10.87 5.01 -16.64
N LEU A 12 11.84 5.37 -17.49
CA LEU A 12 12.88 6.33 -17.15
C LEU A 12 12.28 7.71 -16.87
N ALA A 13 11.33 8.18 -17.68
CA ALA A 13 10.64 9.44 -17.45
C ALA A 13 9.90 9.45 -16.11
N PHE A 14 9.25 8.35 -15.71
CA PHE A 14 8.60 8.23 -14.41
C PHE A 14 9.58 8.40 -13.26
N PHE A 15 10.73 7.71 -13.30
CA PHE A 15 11.75 7.85 -12.27
C PHE A 15 12.38 9.24 -12.27
N VAL A 16 12.66 9.83 -13.43
CA VAL A 16 13.18 11.21 -13.54
C VAL A 16 12.19 12.23 -12.98
N ILE A 17 10.90 12.10 -13.28
CA ILE A 17 9.86 12.99 -12.75
C ILE A 17 9.70 12.77 -11.24
N ALA A 18 9.62 11.52 -10.79
CA ALA A 18 9.46 11.19 -9.37
C ALA A 18 10.65 11.71 -8.55
N ILE A 19 11.88 11.41 -8.97
CA ILE A 19 13.11 11.84 -8.30
C ILE A 19 13.28 13.36 -8.45
N GLY A 20 13.06 13.92 -9.64
CA GLY A 20 13.24 15.34 -9.93
C GLY A 20 12.27 16.23 -9.15
N THR A 21 10.98 15.88 -9.12
CA THR A 21 9.96 16.61 -8.34
C THR A 21 10.22 16.47 -6.84
N SER A 22 10.64 15.30 -6.40
CA SER A 22 11.00 15.01 -5.03
C SER A 22 12.21 15.83 -4.55
N LEU A 23 13.30 15.86 -5.31
CA LEU A 23 14.48 16.67 -5.03
C LEU A 23 14.17 18.18 -5.08
N TYR A 24 13.40 18.64 -6.08
CA TYR A 24 13.03 20.04 -6.21
C TYR A 24 12.20 20.55 -5.02
N LYS A 25 11.18 19.78 -4.61
CA LYS A 25 10.35 20.13 -3.45
C LYS A 25 11.10 19.97 -2.13
N SER A 26 12.00 19.00 -2.01
CA SER A 26 12.81 18.81 -0.82
C SER A 26 13.79 19.95 -0.54
N ARG A 27 14.13 20.80 -1.53
CA ARG A 27 15.04 21.95 -1.33
C ARG A 27 14.44 23.10 -0.52
N LYS A 28 13.11 23.18 -0.41
CA LYS A 28 12.41 24.31 0.22
C LYS A 28 12.18 24.18 1.72
N GLU A 29 12.49 23.03 2.30
CA GLU A 29 12.26 22.81 3.73
C GLU A 29 13.57 22.44 4.41
N GLU A 30 13.95 23.18 5.44
CA GLU A 30 15.31 23.13 6.01
C GLU A 30 15.46 22.14 7.18
N THR A 31 14.38 21.80 7.90
CA THR A 31 14.48 20.87 9.05
C THR A 31 13.64 19.60 8.92
N GLY A 32 14.04 18.50 9.56
CA GLY A 32 13.25 17.27 9.61
C GLY A 32 11.88 17.49 10.25
N GLU A 33 11.80 18.39 11.24
CA GLU A 33 10.56 18.81 11.88
C GLU A 33 9.60 19.50 10.90
N ASP A 34 10.08 20.39 10.02
CA ASP A 34 9.23 21.06 9.02
C ASP A 34 8.50 20.06 8.11
N PHE A 35 9.10 18.91 7.81
CA PHE A 35 8.49 17.92 6.93
C PHE A 35 7.59 16.92 7.67
N PHE A 36 7.98 16.46 8.85
CA PHE A 36 7.16 15.55 9.65
C PHE A 36 5.97 16.22 10.31
N LEU A 37 6.12 17.50 10.63
CA LEU A 37 5.06 18.28 11.24
C LEU A 37 4.32 19.15 10.23
N ALA A 38 4.88 19.38 9.03
CA ALA A 38 4.32 20.34 8.06
C ALA A 38 3.86 21.62 8.76
N SER A 39 4.63 22.09 9.75
CA SER A 39 4.31 23.20 10.65
C SER A 39 2.89 23.19 11.25
N ARG A 40 2.24 22.02 11.38
CA ARG A 40 0.80 21.86 11.66
C ARG A 40 -0.07 22.68 10.71
N GLU A 41 0.17 22.59 9.42
CA GLU A 41 -0.57 23.34 8.40
C GLU A 41 -1.33 22.44 7.41
N LEU A 42 -1.20 21.11 7.53
CA LEU A 42 -1.90 20.18 6.66
C LEU A 42 -3.42 20.28 6.84
N PHE A 43 -4.11 20.46 5.72
CA PHE A 43 -5.57 20.44 5.62
C PHE A 43 -6.07 19.04 5.24
N TRP A 44 -7.33 18.77 5.56
CA TRP A 44 -7.90 17.42 5.63
C TRP A 44 -7.77 16.53 4.38
N PRO A 45 -7.95 16.99 3.12
CA PRO A 45 -7.81 16.14 1.94
C PRO A 45 -6.38 15.64 1.75
N LEU A 46 -5.36 16.48 2.02
CA LEU A 46 -3.97 16.06 1.94
C LEU A 46 -3.65 15.00 2.97
N ILE A 47 -4.16 15.14 4.20
CA ILE A 47 -4.00 14.12 5.25
C ILE A 47 -4.60 12.80 4.76
N GLY A 48 -5.85 12.81 4.27
CA GLY A 48 -6.51 11.59 3.83
C GLY A 48 -5.83 10.93 2.63
N LEU A 49 -5.50 11.69 1.58
CA LEU A 49 -4.75 11.17 0.42
C LEU A 49 -3.39 10.64 0.83
N SER A 50 -2.72 11.31 1.76
CA SER A 50 -1.41 10.91 2.26
C SER A 50 -1.47 9.61 3.07
N LEU A 51 -2.53 9.40 3.85
CA LEU A 51 -2.75 8.16 4.59
C LEU A 51 -2.98 6.98 3.64
N ILE A 52 -3.77 7.19 2.58
CA ILE A 52 -4.03 6.17 1.56
C ILE A 52 -2.77 5.87 0.74
N ALA A 53 -2.08 6.90 0.24
CA ALA A 53 -0.87 6.72 -0.56
C ALA A 53 0.23 5.98 0.21
N ALA A 54 0.32 6.18 1.53
CA ALA A 54 1.28 5.48 2.38
C ALA A 54 0.89 4.02 2.70
N ASN A 55 -0.38 3.64 2.54
CA ASN A 55 -0.88 2.28 2.75
C ASN A 55 -0.89 1.45 1.46
N ILE A 56 -0.89 2.10 0.30
CA ILE A 56 -0.88 1.43 -0.99
C ILE A 56 0.57 1.17 -1.42
N SER A 57 0.87 -0.11 -1.58
CA SER A 57 2.21 -0.63 -1.86
C SER A 57 2.15 -1.82 -2.82
N THR A 58 3.31 -2.26 -3.27
CA THR A 58 3.43 -3.38 -4.22
C THR A 58 2.87 -4.68 -3.66
N GLU A 59 3.14 -4.98 -2.38
CA GLU A 59 2.60 -6.15 -1.70
C GLU A 59 1.09 -6.07 -1.50
N HIS A 60 0.53 -4.87 -1.36
CA HIS A 60 -0.92 -4.67 -1.32
C HIS A 60 -1.54 -5.09 -2.66
N PHE A 61 -0.98 -4.62 -3.78
CA PHE A 61 -1.47 -4.98 -5.11
C PHE A 61 -1.26 -6.45 -5.45
N VAL A 62 -0.05 -6.98 -5.27
CA VAL A 62 0.31 -8.37 -5.61
C VAL A 62 -0.38 -9.35 -4.65
N GLY A 63 -0.32 -9.10 -3.35
CA GLY A 63 -0.87 -9.99 -2.32
C GLY A 63 -2.40 -10.01 -2.30
N MET A 64 -3.08 -8.85 -2.25
CA MET A 64 -4.54 -8.85 -2.17
C MET A 64 -5.21 -9.30 -3.48
N SER A 65 -4.64 -8.94 -4.63
CA SER A 65 -5.11 -9.49 -5.90
C SER A 65 -4.88 -11.01 -5.96
N GLY A 66 -3.77 -11.52 -5.43
CA GLY A 66 -3.50 -12.94 -5.33
C GLY A 66 -4.48 -13.68 -4.45
N GLN A 67 -4.89 -13.08 -3.32
CA GLN A 67 -5.98 -13.62 -2.49
C GLN A 67 -7.34 -13.55 -3.21
N GLY A 68 -7.58 -12.49 -3.97
CA GLY A 68 -8.75 -12.35 -4.85
C GLY A 68 -8.82 -13.42 -5.94
N ALA A 69 -7.67 -13.75 -6.54
CA ALA A 69 -7.54 -14.83 -7.51
C ALA A 69 -7.65 -16.22 -6.87
N GLY A 70 -7.29 -16.33 -5.59
CA GLY A 70 -7.33 -17.57 -4.81
C GLY A 70 -8.73 -17.97 -4.36
N ILE A 71 -8.78 -18.72 -3.25
CA ILE A 71 -10.02 -19.24 -2.65
C ILE A 71 -10.76 -18.19 -1.81
N ALA A 72 -10.09 -17.13 -1.36
CA ALA A 72 -10.71 -16.09 -0.54
C ALA A 72 -11.61 -15.15 -1.37
N GLY A 73 -11.29 -14.92 -2.64
CA GLY A 73 -12.09 -14.06 -3.51
C GLY A 73 -12.28 -12.67 -2.92
N MET A 74 -13.52 -12.19 -2.90
CA MET A 74 -13.91 -10.88 -2.40
C MET A 74 -13.86 -10.77 -0.88
N ALA A 75 -13.81 -11.87 -0.14
CA ALA A 75 -13.76 -11.86 1.32
C ALA A 75 -12.52 -11.15 1.88
N ILE A 76 -11.41 -11.12 1.13
CA ILE A 76 -10.18 -10.40 1.51
C ILE A 76 -10.41 -8.88 1.67
N ALA A 77 -11.40 -8.30 1.00
CA ALA A 77 -11.76 -6.88 1.20
C ALA A 77 -12.23 -6.56 2.60
N SER A 78 -12.59 -7.56 3.39
CA SER A 78 -12.92 -7.36 4.79
C SER A 78 -11.80 -6.69 5.58
N TYR A 79 -10.52 -6.90 5.22
CA TYR A 79 -9.41 -6.17 5.81
C TYR A 79 -9.53 -4.65 5.59
N GLU A 80 -9.89 -4.23 4.37
CA GLU A 80 -10.03 -2.83 3.99
C GLU A 80 -11.31 -2.19 4.53
N TRP A 81 -12.43 -2.89 4.51
CA TRP A 81 -13.69 -2.36 5.02
C TRP A 81 -13.70 -2.29 6.55
N MET A 82 -13.15 -3.28 7.25
CA MET A 82 -12.99 -3.18 8.72
C MET A 82 -11.96 -2.10 9.10
N ALA A 83 -10.91 -1.91 8.30
CA ALA A 83 -10.00 -0.78 8.47
C ALA A 83 -10.71 0.58 8.32
N SER A 84 -11.68 0.70 7.41
CA SER A 84 -12.48 1.93 7.25
C SER A 84 -13.26 2.26 8.52
N ILE A 85 -13.91 1.27 9.13
CA ILE A 85 -14.61 1.45 10.42
C ILE A 85 -13.62 1.80 11.54
N THR A 86 -12.48 1.11 11.57
CA THR A 86 -11.42 1.36 12.55
C THR A 86 -10.87 2.78 12.44
N LEU A 87 -10.68 3.31 11.22
CA LEU A 87 -10.23 4.68 10.99
C LEU A 87 -11.20 5.71 11.57
N VAL A 88 -12.50 5.50 11.39
CA VAL A 88 -13.53 6.38 12.00
C VAL A 88 -13.39 6.36 13.52
N PHE A 89 -13.21 5.19 14.13
CA PHE A 89 -12.97 5.07 15.57
C PHE A 89 -11.70 5.82 15.99
N VAL A 90 -10.59 5.63 15.28
CA VAL A 90 -9.31 6.31 15.55
C VAL A 90 -9.47 7.82 15.48
N ALA A 91 -10.20 8.34 14.49
CA ALA A 91 -10.47 9.78 14.36
C ALA A 91 -11.19 10.36 15.59
N PHE A 92 -12.17 9.65 16.14
CA PHE A 92 -12.96 10.15 17.27
C PHE A 92 -12.34 9.88 18.64
N PHE A 93 -11.60 8.78 18.82
CA PHE A 93 -11.15 8.35 20.16
C PHE A 93 -9.65 8.46 20.39
N PHE A 94 -8.83 8.19 19.37
CA PHE A 94 -7.38 8.14 19.52
C PHE A 94 -6.77 9.50 19.18
N LEU A 95 -7.15 10.06 18.03
CA LEU A 95 -6.60 11.32 17.53
C LEU A 95 -6.74 12.50 18.51
N PRO A 96 -7.89 12.70 19.21
CA PRO A 96 -7.99 13.78 20.20
C PRO A 96 -7.05 13.60 21.39
N LYS A 97 -6.73 12.36 21.78
CA LYS A 97 -5.81 12.08 22.89
C LYS A 97 -4.37 12.34 22.46
N PHE A 98 -3.97 11.82 21.30
CA PHE A 98 -2.62 11.99 20.81
C PHE A 98 -2.28 13.47 20.56
N LEU A 99 -3.19 14.23 19.93
CA LEU A 99 -3.00 15.66 19.71
C LEU A 99 -2.95 16.47 21.02
N LYS A 100 -3.71 16.09 22.05
CA LYS A 100 -3.68 16.75 23.37
C LYS A 100 -2.38 16.50 24.12
N CYS A 101 -1.80 15.31 24.00
CA CYS A 101 -0.55 14.98 24.68
C CYS A 101 0.68 15.63 24.02
N GLY A 102 0.56 16.14 22.79
CA GLY A 102 1.66 16.77 22.07
C GLY A 102 2.79 15.80 21.68
N ILE A 103 2.50 14.50 21.68
CA ILE A 103 3.45 13.42 21.42
C ILE A 103 3.66 13.26 19.92
N TYR A 104 4.89 12.97 19.51
CA TYR A 104 5.28 12.84 18.10
C TYR A 104 5.43 11.39 17.65
N THR A 105 5.61 10.46 18.61
CA THR A 105 5.76 9.05 18.31
C THR A 105 4.95 8.12 19.22
N ILE A 106 4.51 6.98 18.70
CA ILE A 106 3.82 5.93 19.47
C ILE A 106 4.74 5.34 20.55
N PRO A 107 6.04 5.09 20.31
CA PRO A 107 6.96 4.71 21.38
C PRO A 107 7.07 5.77 22.48
N GLU A 108 7.08 7.07 22.14
CA GLU A 108 7.03 8.17 23.10
C GLU A 108 5.69 8.19 23.87
N TYR A 109 4.57 7.85 23.23
CA TYR A 109 3.29 7.68 23.92
C TYR A 109 3.31 6.55 24.94
N LEU A 110 3.96 5.42 24.62
CA LEU A 110 4.14 4.34 25.57
C LEU A 110 5.08 4.73 26.72
N GLU A 111 6.12 5.53 26.45
CA GLU A 111 6.98 6.06 27.51
C GLU A 111 6.23 7.01 28.44
N TYR A 112 5.48 7.96 27.87
CA TYR A 112 4.65 8.90 28.62
C TYR A 112 3.58 8.20 29.46
N ARG A 113 2.95 7.14 28.93
CA ARG A 113 1.86 6.44 29.61
C ARG A 113 2.34 5.38 30.60
N TYR A 114 3.48 4.74 30.34
CA TYR A 114 4.00 3.62 31.11
C TYR A 114 5.42 3.90 31.62
N ASN A 115 6.44 3.58 30.82
CA ASN A 115 7.86 3.75 31.16
C ASN A 115 8.78 3.54 29.95
N SER A 116 10.08 3.82 30.12
CA SER A 116 11.09 3.63 29.08
C SER A 116 11.25 2.17 28.62
N SER A 117 10.95 1.19 29.48
CA SER A 117 10.97 -0.23 29.11
C SER A 117 9.89 -0.57 28.09
N ALA A 118 8.67 -0.04 28.25
CA ALA A 118 7.58 -0.23 27.28
C ALA A 118 7.95 0.35 25.90
N ARG A 119 8.61 1.52 25.88
CA ARG A 119 9.16 2.12 24.66
C ARG A 119 10.18 1.21 23.99
N ALA A 120 11.16 0.71 24.74
CA ALA A 120 12.23 -0.14 24.20
C ALA A 120 11.69 -1.44 23.61
N ILE A 121 10.74 -2.09 24.30
CA ILE A 121 10.09 -3.32 23.83
C ILE A 121 9.34 -3.07 22.52
N MET A 122 8.55 -1.98 22.45
CA MET A 122 7.81 -1.63 21.24
C MET A 122 8.76 -1.31 20.07
N ALA A 123 9.80 -0.52 20.31
CA ALA A 123 10.79 -0.18 19.29
C ALA A 123 11.50 -1.43 18.74
N PHE A 124 11.89 -2.36 19.62
CA PHE A 124 12.49 -3.64 19.22
C PHE A 124 11.55 -4.46 18.33
N TYR A 125 10.29 -4.65 18.75
CA TYR A 125 9.31 -5.40 17.96
C TYR A 125 9.04 -4.74 16.60
N MET A 126 8.95 -3.41 16.56
CA MET A 126 8.79 -2.70 15.29
C MET A 126 9.95 -2.98 14.36
N VAL A 127 11.20 -2.85 14.82
CA VAL A 127 12.38 -3.11 13.98
C VAL A 127 12.37 -4.53 13.42
N VAL A 128 12.07 -5.53 14.26
CA VAL A 128 11.99 -6.94 13.84
C VAL A 128 10.90 -7.15 12.78
N ILE A 129 9.68 -6.65 13.02
CA ILE A 129 8.56 -6.82 12.06
C ILE A 129 8.88 -6.14 10.74
N TYR A 130 9.39 -4.90 10.76
CA TYR A 130 9.73 -4.18 9.54
C TYR A 130 10.86 -4.85 8.77
N ALA A 131 11.92 -5.31 9.46
CA ALA A 131 13.07 -5.93 8.84
C ALA A 131 12.75 -7.28 8.19
N PHE A 132 11.98 -8.13 8.88
CA PHE A 132 11.78 -9.52 8.48
C PHE A 132 10.45 -9.79 7.78
N VAL A 133 9.43 -8.97 8.01
CA VAL A 133 8.10 -9.17 7.41
C VAL A 133 7.86 -8.14 6.31
N THR A 134 7.88 -6.85 6.64
CA THR A 134 7.51 -5.80 5.67
C THR A 134 8.49 -5.73 4.50
N ILE A 135 9.79 -5.63 4.78
CA ILE A 135 10.82 -5.56 3.74
C ILE A 135 10.80 -6.83 2.86
N ALA A 136 10.66 -8.01 3.49
CA ALA A 136 10.60 -9.27 2.76
C ALA A 136 9.39 -9.33 1.82
N ALA A 137 8.19 -8.93 2.30
CA ALA A 137 6.97 -8.90 1.49
C ALA A 137 7.07 -7.92 0.31
N VAL A 138 7.62 -6.73 0.54
CA VAL A 138 7.83 -5.70 -0.50
C VAL A 138 8.78 -6.20 -1.59
N VAL A 139 9.94 -6.76 -1.20
CA VAL A 139 10.95 -7.23 -2.15
C VAL A 139 10.48 -8.49 -2.88
N TYR A 140 9.78 -9.41 -2.21
CA TYR A 140 9.17 -10.58 -2.83
C TYR A 140 8.10 -10.18 -3.86
N SER A 141 7.17 -9.31 -3.49
CA SER A 141 6.09 -8.89 -4.39
C SER A 141 6.60 -8.10 -5.61
N GLY A 142 7.59 -7.22 -5.40
CA GLY A 142 8.30 -6.55 -6.49
C GLY A 142 9.06 -7.53 -7.39
N GLY A 143 9.75 -8.51 -6.77
CA GLY A 143 10.50 -9.54 -7.46
C GLY A 143 9.60 -10.47 -8.30
N LEU A 144 8.47 -10.89 -7.74
CA LEU A 144 7.46 -11.70 -8.43
C LEU A 144 6.86 -10.95 -9.62
N THR A 145 6.66 -9.64 -9.48
CA THR A 145 6.20 -8.80 -10.59
C THR A 145 7.21 -8.82 -11.74
N LEU A 146 8.50 -8.63 -11.46
CA LEU A 146 9.56 -8.71 -12.47
C LEU A 146 9.68 -10.10 -13.09
N GLN A 147 9.62 -11.15 -12.26
CA GLN A 147 9.65 -12.53 -12.74
C GLN A 147 8.50 -12.77 -13.71
N THR A 148 7.28 -12.36 -13.34
CA THR A 148 6.10 -12.65 -14.13
C THR A 148 6.06 -11.85 -15.43
N ILE A 149 6.45 -10.57 -15.39
CA ILE A 149 6.39 -9.67 -16.57
C ILE A 149 7.56 -9.93 -17.53
N PHE A 150 8.79 -10.09 -17.01
CA PHE A 150 10.02 -10.18 -17.82
C PHE A 150 10.60 -11.57 -17.93
N ASP A 151 9.99 -12.58 -17.31
CA ASP A 151 10.53 -13.94 -17.22
C ASP A 151 11.91 -13.98 -16.54
N MET A 152 12.15 -13.04 -15.62
CA MET A 152 13.40 -12.92 -14.88
C MET A 152 13.44 -13.95 -13.75
N LYS A 153 14.59 -14.62 -13.54
CA LYS A 153 14.76 -15.51 -12.38
C LYS A 153 14.52 -14.74 -11.07
N MET A 154 13.67 -15.28 -10.19
CA MET A 154 13.25 -14.64 -8.92
C MET A 154 14.43 -14.07 -8.12
N THR A 155 15.54 -14.80 -8.02
CA THR A 155 16.74 -14.35 -7.29
C THR A 155 17.27 -13.03 -7.84
N HIS A 156 17.36 -12.88 -9.16
CA HIS A 156 17.89 -11.66 -9.78
C HIS A 156 16.89 -10.51 -9.66
N ALA A 157 15.59 -10.81 -9.77
CA ALA A 157 14.52 -9.84 -9.60
C ALA A 157 14.50 -9.24 -8.18
N VAL A 158 14.61 -10.09 -7.16
CA VAL A 158 14.70 -9.71 -5.74
C VAL A 158 15.92 -8.80 -5.48
N TRP A 159 17.11 -9.18 -5.98
CA TRP A 159 18.31 -8.36 -5.85
C TRP A 159 18.21 -7.02 -6.58
N LEU A 160 17.58 -6.99 -7.76
CA LEU A 160 17.36 -5.77 -8.52
C LEU A 160 16.45 -4.79 -7.76
N ILE A 161 15.31 -5.28 -7.25
CA ILE A 161 14.37 -4.45 -6.46
C ILE A 161 15.04 -3.97 -5.17
N GLY A 162 15.71 -4.85 -4.42
CA GLY A 162 16.42 -4.49 -3.20
C GLY A 162 17.54 -3.47 -3.44
N GLY A 163 18.26 -3.61 -4.55
CA GLY A 163 19.31 -2.67 -4.97
C GLY A 163 18.75 -1.29 -5.33
N ILE A 164 17.71 -1.23 -6.16
CA ILE A 164 17.03 0.03 -6.52
C ILE A 164 16.49 0.72 -5.26
N ALA A 165 15.81 -0.03 -4.39
CA ALA A 165 15.25 0.51 -3.15
C ALA A 165 16.35 1.06 -2.22
N THR A 166 17.49 0.35 -2.10
CA THR A 166 18.62 0.77 -1.26
C THR A 166 19.32 2.01 -1.82
N LEU A 167 19.57 2.08 -3.12
CA LEU A 167 20.15 3.26 -3.78
C LEU A 167 19.23 4.48 -3.61
N TYR A 168 17.93 4.28 -3.81
CA TYR A 168 16.95 5.34 -3.65
C TYR A 168 16.86 5.85 -2.22
N THR A 169 16.83 4.94 -1.24
CA THR A 169 16.73 5.31 0.18
C THR A 169 18.00 5.97 0.71
N THR A 170 19.19 5.56 0.25
CA THR A 170 20.47 6.16 0.69
C THR A 170 20.70 7.55 0.12
N TRP A 171 20.25 7.84 -1.12
CA TRP A 171 20.42 9.16 -1.74
C TRP A 171 19.26 10.14 -1.52
N GLY A 172 18.02 9.66 -1.41
CA GLY A 172 16.85 10.55 -1.36
C GLY A 172 16.76 11.35 -0.07
N GLY A 173 17.12 10.76 1.08
CA GLY A 173 16.78 11.35 2.36
C GLY A 173 15.27 11.36 2.61
N LEU A 174 14.88 11.70 3.83
CA LEU A 174 13.56 11.36 4.35
C LEU A 174 12.39 12.10 3.68
N LYS A 175 12.63 13.36 3.32
CA LYS A 175 11.65 14.24 2.66
C LYS A 175 11.38 13.82 1.22
N ALA A 176 12.45 13.51 0.50
CA ALA A 176 12.37 13.10 -0.89
C ALA A 176 11.58 11.79 -1.03
N VAL A 177 11.80 10.85 -0.10
CA VAL A 177 11.09 9.57 -0.13
C VAL A 177 9.59 9.77 -0.03
N ALA A 178 9.12 10.60 0.90
CA ALA A 178 7.69 10.80 1.11
C ALA A 178 6.98 11.56 -0.03
N TRP A 179 7.64 12.48 -0.74
CA TRP A 179 7.08 13.06 -1.97
C TRP A 179 6.95 12.02 -3.08
N ALA A 180 7.95 11.15 -3.23
CA ALA A 180 7.86 10.05 -4.17
C ALA A 180 6.80 9.02 -3.75
N ASP A 181 6.55 8.82 -2.46
CA ASP A 181 5.48 7.94 -1.97
C ASP A 181 4.12 8.44 -2.43
N LEU A 182 3.86 9.74 -2.29
CA LEU A 182 2.60 10.34 -2.75
C LEU A 182 2.42 10.17 -4.27
N PHE A 183 3.47 10.42 -5.05
CA PHE A 183 3.43 10.28 -6.50
C PHE A 183 3.20 8.82 -6.94
N GLN A 184 3.94 7.89 -6.35
CA GLN A 184 3.85 6.46 -6.70
C GLN A 184 2.57 5.80 -6.21
N GLY A 185 2.12 6.09 -4.99
CA GLY A 185 0.84 5.59 -4.48
C GLY A 185 -0.33 6.08 -5.35
N SER A 186 -0.29 7.33 -5.78
CA SER A 186 -1.27 7.86 -6.75
C SER A 186 -1.19 7.16 -8.10
N ALA A 187 0.02 6.93 -8.61
CA ALA A 187 0.25 6.22 -9.87
C ALA A 187 -0.24 4.76 -9.80
N LEU A 188 -0.08 4.08 -8.66
CA LEU A 188 -0.60 2.74 -8.42
C LEU A 188 -2.13 2.70 -8.42
N ILE A 189 -2.80 3.64 -7.76
CA ILE A 189 -4.28 3.73 -7.79
C ILE A 189 -4.77 3.89 -9.23
N ILE A 190 -4.16 4.82 -9.99
CA ILE A 190 -4.50 5.07 -11.39
C ILE A 190 -4.23 3.81 -12.24
N GLY A 191 -3.07 3.19 -12.06
CA GLY A 191 -2.69 1.96 -12.75
C GLY A 191 -3.63 0.80 -12.46
N GLY A 192 -4.06 0.65 -11.20
CA GLY A 192 -5.07 -0.31 -10.79
C GLY A 192 -6.41 -0.05 -11.44
N ALA A 193 -6.88 1.20 -11.46
CA ALA A 193 -8.15 1.56 -12.06
C ALA A 193 -8.16 1.30 -13.58
N ILE A 194 -7.05 1.60 -14.27
CA ILE A 194 -6.84 1.26 -15.68
C ILE A 194 -6.87 -0.26 -15.87
N THR A 195 -6.14 -1.01 -15.04
CA THR A 195 -6.09 -2.48 -15.11
C THR A 195 -7.46 -3.11 -14.89
N MET A 196 -8.25 -2.58 -13.94
CA MET A 196 -9.62 -3.01 -13.69
C MET A 196 -10.52 -2.77 -14.91
N PHE A 197 -10.46 -1.58 -15.51
CA PHE A 197 -11.28 -1.25 -16.68
C PHE A 197 -10.94 -2.13 -17.90
N LEU A 198 -9.64 -2.31 -18.17
CA LEU A 198 -9.19 -3.21 -19.25
C LEU A 198 -9.54 -4.67 -18.93
N GLY A 199 -9.45 -5.07 -17.66
CA GLY A 199 -9.85 -6.39 -17.18
C GLY A 199 -11.32 -6.68 -17.45
N PHE A 200 -12.22 -5.74 -17.13
CA PHE A 200 -13.64 -5.86 -17.45
C PHE A 200 -13.89 -6.07 -18.94
N ASN A 201 -13.18 -5.35 -19.81
CA ASN A 201 -13.32 -5.54 -21.26
C ASN A 201 -12.82 -6.93 -21.70
N ALA A 202 -11.73 -7.42 -21.09
CA ALA A 202 -11.15 -8.72 -21.44
C ALA A 202 -11.99 -9.92 -20.98
N VAL A 203 -12.70 -9.81 -19.85
CA VAL A 203 -13.59 -10.87 -19.34
C VAL A 203 -14.99 -10.88 -19.98
N GLY A 204 -15.24 -10.07 -21.00
CA GLY A 204 -16.53 -9.98 -21.69
C GLY A 204 -17.53 -8.99 -21.08
N GLY A 205 -17.04 -8.04 -20.27
CA GLY A 205 -17.82 -6.96 -19.67
C GLY A 205 -18.23 -7.23 -18.21
N VAL A 206 -18.82 -6.20 -17.58
CA VAL A 206 -19.22 -6.23 -16.17
C VAL A 206 -20.23 -7.34 -15.87
N GLY A 207 -21.22 -7.54 -16.75
CA GLY A 207 -22.23 -8.59 -16.59
C GLY A 207 -21.61 -9.99 -16.56
N SER A 208 -20.73 -10.28 -17.53
CA SER A 208 -20.04 -11.57 -17.63
C SER A 208 -19.12 -11.82 -16.42
N PHE A 209 -18.48 -10.77 -15.89
CA PHE A 209 -17.69 -10.87 -14.67
C PHE A 209 -18.53 -11.34 -13.47
N PHE A 210 -19.67 -10.69 -13.22
CA PHE A 210 -20.53 -11.04 -12.08
C PHE A 210 -21.16 -12.42 -12.21
N GLU A 211 -21.51 -12.82 -13.44
CA GLU A 211 -22.09 -14.14 -13.71
C GLU A 211 -21.06 -15.27 -13.49
N ASN A 212 -19.84 -15.12 -14.03
CA ASN A 212 -18.82 -16.16 -14.00
C ASN A 212 -18.03 -16.26 -12.69
N ASN A 213 -18.12 -15.26 -11.81
CA ASN A 213 -17.35 -15.20 -10.56
C ASN A 213 -18.24 -15.06 -9.32
N ALA A 214 -19.53 -15.37 -9.41
CA ALA A 214 -20.48 -15.21 -8.31
C ALA A 214 -20.03 -15.94 -7.02
N ASP A 215 -19.42 -17.10 -7.16
CA ASP A 215 -18.84 -17.90 -6.08
C ASP A 215 -17.71 -17.17 -5.33
N LYS A 216 -16.90 -16.39 -6.05
CA LYS A 216 -15.80 -15.61 -5.47
C LYS A 216 -16.24 -14.27 -4.89
N LEU A 217 -17.50 -13.85 -5.06
CA LEU A 217 -17.98 -12.54 -4.59
C LEU A 217 -18.55 -12.56 -3.17
N HIS A 218 -18.61 -13.72 -2.53
CA HIS A 218 -19.04 -13.85 -1.14
C HIS A 218 -18.01 -13.26 -0.16
N ILE A 219 -18.50 -12.42 0.76
CA ILE A 219 -17.67 -11.72 1.76
C ILE A 219 -17.57 -12.51 3.07
N ILE A 220 -18.67 -13.17 3.45
CA ILE A 220 -18.76 -13.97 4.67
C ILE A 220 -18.57 -15.43 4.27
N LEU A 221 -17.43 -15.99 4.64
CA LEU A 221 -17.06 -17.37 4.33
C LEU A 221 -17.30 -18.30 5.54
N PRO A 222 -17.42 -19.62 5.32
CA PRO A 222 -17.61 -20.60 6.38
C PRO A 222 -16.57 -20.52 7.51
N ARG A 223 -16.92 -21.04 8.69
CA ARG A 223 -16.07 -20.96 9.90
C ARG A 223 -14.72 -21.68 9.74
N ASP A 224 -14.70 -22.68 8.89
CA ASP A 224 -13.59 -23.58 8.57
C ASP A 224 -12.80 -23.12 7.34
N HIS A 225 -13.15 -21.98 6.73
CA HIS A 225 -12.40 -21.45 5.60
C HIS A 225 -10.95 -21.11 5.99
N GLU A 226 -9.99 -21.65 5.24
CA GLU A 226 -8.56 -21.64 5.60
C GLU A 226 -7.94 -20.23 5.66
N VAL A 227 -8.42 -19.31 4.81
CA VAL A 227 -7.86 -17.94 4.74
C VAL A 227 -8.60 -16.96 5.66
N ILE A 228 -9.91 -16.76 5.46
CA ILE A 228 -10.70 -15.78 6.21
C ILE A 228 -12.04 -16.39 6.63
N PRO A 229 -12.10 -17.08 7.77
CA PRO A 229 -13.38 -17.53 8.30
C PRO A 229 -14.18 -16.33 8.81
N TRP A 230 -15.51 -16.40 8.82
CA TRP A 230 -16.34 -15.29 9.32
C TRP A 230 -16.04 -14.89 10.77
N THR A 231 -15.53 -15.82 11.59
CA THR A 231 -15.11 -15.55 12.97
C THR A 231 -13.96 -14.55 13.03
N ALA A 232 -13.07 -14.56 12.02
CA ALA A 232 -12.02 -13.56 11.89
C ALA A 232 -12.60 -12.16 11.67
N LEU A 233 -13.72 -12.02 10.94
CA LEU A 233 -14.37 -10.72 10.71
C LEU A 233 -14.84 -10.06 12.01
N ILE A 234 -15.34 -10.87 12.95
CA ILE A 234 -15.94 -10.35 14.19
C ILE A 234 -14.89 -10.11 15.27
N ILE A 235 -13.86 -10.97 15.37
CA ILE A 235 -12.93 -10.96 16.51
C ILE A 235 -11.49 -10.75 16.04
N GLY A 236 -11.08 -11.41 14.96
CA GLY A 236 -9.69 -11.48 14.53
C GLY A 236 -9.17 -10.20 13.89
N LEU A 237 -9.91 -9.61 12.93
CA LEU A 237 -9.45 -8.49 12.10
C LEU A 237 -9.34 -7.16 12.85
N TRP A 238 -10.01 -7.01 13.99
CA TRP A 238 -9.96 -5.79 14.78
C TRP A 238 -8.58 -5.54 15.39
N ILE A 239 -7.92 -6.59 15.87
CA ILE A 239 -6.59 -6.49 16.49
C ILE A 239 -5.56 -5.89 15.51
N PRO A 240 -5.32 -6.47 14.31
CA PRO A 240 -4.37 -5.91 13.37
C PRO A 240 -4.84 -4.56 12.82
N ASN A 241 -6.14 -4.32 12.66
CA ASN A 241 -6.63 -3.02 12.20
C ASN A 241 -6.41 -1.90 13.23
N PHE A 242 -6.70 -2.12 14.51
CA PHE A 242 -6.44 -1.12 15.54
C PHE A 242 -4.95 -0.89 15.74
N TYR A 243 -4.13 -1.94 15.65
CA TYR A 243 -2.69 -1.80 15.63
C TYR A 243 -2.23 -0.95 14.44
N TYR A 244 -2.61 -1.33 13.21
CA TYR A 244 -2.12 -0.67 12.00
C TYR A 244 -2.63 0.77 11.86
N TRP A 245 -3.91 1.02 12.13
CA TRP A 245 -4.51 2.34 11.90
C TRP A 245 -4.47 3.26 13.11
N GLY A 246 -4.48 2.68 14.32
CA GLY A 246 -4.51 3.44 15.56
C GLY A 246 -3.15 3.61 16.22
N LEU A 247 -2.23 2.66 16.05
CA LEU A 247 -0.98 2.59 16.81
C LEU A 247 0.26 2.45 15.93
N ASN A 248 0.12 2.40 14.60
CA ASN A 248 1.27 2.42 13.72
C ASN A 248 1.81 3.85 13.60
N GLN A 249 3.12 3.98 13.81
CA GLN A 249 3.84 5.23 13.76
C GLN A 249 3.60 6.01 12.46
N TYR A 250 3.69 5.32 11.31
CA TYR A 250 3.61 5.96 9.99
C TYR A 250 2.26 6.59 9.70
N ILE A 251 1.19 5.92 10.11
CA ILE A 251 -0.19 6.36 9.91
C ILE A 251 -0.51 7.47 10.91
N THR A 252 -0.18 7.26 12.18
CA THR A 252 -0.52 8.20 13.25
C THR A 252 0.19 9.54 13.05
N GLN A 253 1.48 9.54 12.68
CA GLN A 253 2.23 10.79 12.43
C GLN A 253 1.56 11.71 11.41
N ARG A 254 1.04 11.17 10.31
CA ARG A 254 0.38 11.96 9.25
C ARG A 254 -0.93 12.60 9.75
N ALA A 255 -1.65 11.93 10.65
CA ALA A 255 -2.82 12.49 11.30
C ALA A 255 -2.46 13.53 12.37
N LEU A 256 -1.29 13.40 13.02
CA LEU A 256 -0.79 14.35 14.03
C LEU A 256 -0.25 15.65 13.44
N ALA A 257 0.15 15.65 12.17
CA ALA A 257 0.59 16.84 11.44
C ALA A 257 -0.57 17.80 11.05
N ALA A 258 -1.80 17.51 11.49
CA ALA A 258 -2.98 18.31 11.18
C ALA A 258 -2.96 19.68 11.88
N LYS A 259 -3.47 20.71 11.18
CA LYS A 259 -3.59 22.08 11.72
C LYS A 259 -4.52 22.21 12.91
N THR A 260 -5.60 21.45 12.90
CA THR A 260 -6.56 21.39 14.00
C THR A 260 -7.07 19.97 14.15
N LEU A 261 -7.61 19.64 15.33
CA LEU A 261 -8.27 18.35 15.54
C LEU A 261 -9.34 18.07 14.47
N ARG A 262 -10.12 19.10 14.10
CA ARG A 262 -11.15 18.97 13.05
C ARG A 262 -10.55 18.60 11.70
N GLN A 263 -9.44 19.23 11.31
CA GLN A 263 -8.75 18.91 10.05
C GLN A 263 -8.20 17.48 10.07
N GLY A 264 -7.62 17.05 11.19
CA GLY A 264 -7.14 15.69 11.36
C GLY A 264 -8.28 14.67 11.29
N GLN A 265 -9.39 14.91 11.99
CA GLN A 265 -10.56 14.04 11.98
C GLN A 265 -11.17 13.92 10.58
N LEU A 266 -11.39 15.04 9.90
CA LEU A 266 -11.88 15.04 8.52
C LEU A 266 -10.93 14.30 7.58
N GLY A 267 -9.62 14.44 7.77
CA GLY A 267 -8.63 13.75 6.94
C GLY A 267 -8.64 12.24 7.13
N VAL A 268 -8.73 11.79 8.38
CA VAL A 268 -8.83 10.37 8.71
C VAL A 268 -10.17 9.78 8.24
N ILE A 269 -11.28 10.50 8.39
CA ILE A 269 -12.60 10.08 7.88
C ILE A 269 -12.59 10.04 6.34
N PHE A 270 -11.93 10.98 5.68
CA PHE A 270 -11.78 10.97 4.23
C PHE A 270 -10.96 9.77 3.75
N ALA A 271 -9.87 9.40 4.45
CA ALA A 271 -9.15 8.16 4.17
C ALA A 271 -10.06 6.93 4.37
N ALA A 272 -10.87 6.89 5.43
CA ALA A 272 -11.83 5.82 5.66
C ALA A 272 -12.83 5.67 4.50
N PHE A 273 -13.28 6.78 3.93
CA PHE A 273 -14.15 6.77 2.76
C PHE A 273 -13.45 6.21 1.51
N ILE A 274 -12.24 6.68 1.20
CA ILE A 274 -11.48 6.18 0.03
C ILE A 274 -11.21 4.67 0.15
N LYS A 275 -10.92 4.18 1.36
CA LYS A 275 -10.70 2.75 1.62
C LYS A 275 -11.85 1.86 1.19
N LEU A 276 -13.10 2.34 1.22
CA LEU A 276 -14.24 1.55 0.77
C LEU A 276 -14.14 1.21 -0.73
N LEU A 277 -13.43 2.02 -1.51
CA LEU A 277 -13.30 1.87 -2.96
C LEU A 277 -12.08 1.06 -3.39
N ILE A 278 -11.00 1.09 -2.60
CA ILE A 278 -9.71 0.44 -2.93
C ILE A 278 -9.86 -1.06 -3.25
N PRO A 279 -10.63 -1.86 -2.49
CA PRO A 279 -10.88 -3.26 -2.79
C PRO A 279 -11.28 -3.55 -4.23
N PHE A 280 -12.13 -2.73 -4.83
CA PHE A 280 -12.59 -2.96 -6.20
C PHE A 280 -11.45 -2.76 -7.21
N ILE A 281 -10.54 -1.83 -6.94
CA ILE A 281 -9.40 -1.52 -7.81
C ILE A 281 -8.32 -2.61 -7.74
N ILE A 282 -8.22 -3.35 -6.63
CA ILE A 282 -7.15 -4.33 -6.41
C ILE A 282 -7.64 -5.78 -6.55
N ILE A 283 -8.78 -6.11 -5.95
CA ILE A 283 -9.27 -7.49 -5.83
C ILE A 283 -10.02 -7.92 -7.09
N PHE A 284 -10.81 -7.05 -7.73
CA PHE A 284 -11.49 -7.40 -8.99
C PHE A 284 -10.50 -7.78 -10.08
N PRO A 285 -9.39 -7.04 -10.32
CA PRO A 285 -8.33 -7.51 -11.21
C PRO A 285 -7.83 -8.92 -10.85
N GLY A 286 -7.61 -9.21 -9.56
CA GLY A 286 -7.24 -10.54 -9.10
C GLY A 286 -8.23 -11.64 -9.51
N ILE A 287 -9.53 -11.40 -9.28
CA ILE A 287 -10.60 -12.31 -9.69
C ILE A 287 -10.62 -12.48 -11.22
N MET A 288 -10.50 -11.38 -11.97
CA MET A 288 -10.43 -11.42 -13.45
C MET A 288 -9.24 -12.22 -13.95
N ALA A 289 -8.08 -12.12 -13.29
CA ALA A 289 -6.90 -12.92 -13.62
C ALA A 289 -7.16 -14.42 -13.44
N SER A 290 -7.90 -14.81 -12.38
CA SER A 290 -8.34 -16.19 -12.19
C SER A 290 -9.28 -16.68 -13.29
N GLN A 291 -10.09 -15.80 -13.89
CA GLN A 291 -10.97 -16.16 -15.02
C GLN A 291 -10.19 -16.29 -16.33
N LEU A 292 -9.21 -15.41 -16.57
CA LEU A 292 -8.47 -15.33 -17.85
C LEU A 292 -7.24 -16.25 -17.92
N TYR A 293 -6.55 -16.46 -16.79
CA TYR A 293 -5.22 -17.06 -16.75
C TYR A 293 -5.08 -18.16 -15.69
N LYS A 294 -6.17 -18.88 -15.39
CA LYS A 294 -6.23 -19.94 -14.37
C LYS A 294 -5.04 -20.91 -14.43
N ASP A 295 -4.70 -21.39 -15.63
CA ASP A 295 -3.62 -22.37 -15.83
C ASP A 295 -2.23 -21.80 -15.51
N GLN A 296 -2.03 -20.49 -15.71
CA GLN A 296 -0.77 -19.81 -15.41
C GLN A 296 -0.62 -19.46 -13.92
N LEU A 297 -1.70 -19.55 -13.14
CA LEU A 297 -1.74 -19.26 -11.70
C LEU A 297 -1.56 -20.49 -10.81
N ALA A 298 -1.44 -21.69 -11.39
CA ALA A 298 -1.37 -22.94 -10.64
C ALA A 298 -0.19 -23.02 -9.64
N GLY A 299 0.89 -22.27 -9.86
CA GLY A 299 2.06 -22.23 -8.97
C GLY A 299 1.99 -21.17 -7.86
N THR A 300 1.32 -20.04 -8.10
CA THR A 300 1.11 -18.98 -7.10
C THR A 300 0.01 -18.04 -7.58
N SER A 301 -0.99 -17.79 -6.72
CA SER A 301 -2.06 -16.86 -7.03
C SER A 301 -1.58 -15.40 -7.00
N ASP A 302 -0.48 -15.10 -6.30
CA ASP A 302 0.13 -13.76 -6.23
C ASP A 302 0.58 -13.24 -7.62
N ALA A 303 0.78 -14.13 -8.60
CA ALA A 303 1.10 -13.73 -9.98
C ALA A 303 -0.11 -13.14 -10.74
N ALA A 304 -1.32 -13.12 -10.15
CA ALA A 304 -2.55 -12.63 -10.75
C ALA A 304 -2.42 -11.23 -11.34
N TYR A 305 -2.06 -10.25 -10.52
CA TYR A 305 -1.95 -8.87 -10.99
C TYR A 305 -0.79 -8.64 -11.98
N PRO A 306 0.42 -9.19 -11.74
CA PRO A 306 1.48 -9.15 -12.75
C PRO A 306 1.11 -9.77 -14.10
N LEU A 307 0.33 -10.86 -14.13
CA LEU A 307 -0.14 -11.47 -15.38
C LEU A 307 -1.10 -10.57 -16.16
N LEU A 308 -2.01 -9.87 -15.48
CA LEU A 308 -2.87 -8.87 -16.12
C LEU A 308 -2.03 -7.76 -16.76
N ILE A 309 -0.99 -7.27 -16.07
CA ILE A 309 -0.09 -6.24 -16.62
C ILE A 309 0.62 -6.75 -17.86
N ARG A 310 1.12 -7.99 -17.81
CA ARG A 310 1.82 -8.61 -18.94
C ARG A 310 0.92 -8.78 -20.16
N ASN A 311 -0.30 -9.23 -19.96
CA ASN A 311 -1.14 -9.72 -21.06
C ASN A 311 -2.22 -8.72 -21.53
N LEU A 312 -2.70 -7.83 -20.66
CA LEU A 312 -3.79 -6.91 -21.00
C LEU A 312 -3.33 -5.47 -21.23
N ILE A 313 -2.26 -5.04 -20.58
CA ILE A 313 -1.87 -3.63 -20.61
C ILE A 313 -1.06 -3.35 -21.88
N PRO A 314 -1.50 -2.38 -22.71
CA PRO A 314 -0.85 -2.08 -23.97
C PRO A 314 0.51 -1.41 -23.77
N VAL A 315 1.31 -1.43 -24.83
CA VAL A 315 2.62 -0.78 -24.89
C VAL A 315 2.48 0.71 -24.53
N GLY A 316 3.41 1.21 -23.72
CA GLY A 316 3.43 2.55 -23.15
C GLY A 316 2.83 2.59 -21.75
N LEU A 317 1.54 2.23 -21.59
CA LEU A 317 0.88 2.16 -20.27
C LEU A 317 1.55 1.12 -19.37
N ARG A 318 2.08 0.04 -19.97
CA ARG A 318 2.83 -0.98 -19.25
C ARG A 318 4.07 -0.40 -18.57
N GLY A 319 4.87 0.42 -19.27
CA GLY A 319 6.03 1.11 -18.69
C GLY A 319 5.67 1.99 -17.48
N PHE A 320 4.56 2.71 -17.54
CA PHE A 320 4.06 3.53 -16.42
C PHE A 320 3.66 2.69 -15.20
N ILE A 321 2.84 1.66 -15.39
CA ILE A 321 2.36 0.81 -14.29
C ILE A 321 3.52 0.02 -13.68
N PHE A 322 4.42 -0.46 -14.53
CA PHE A 322 5.63 -1.14 -14.08
C PHE A 322 6.53 -0.20 -13.26
N ALA A 323 6.76 1.04 -13.72
CA ALA A 323 7.52 2.02 -12.96
C ALA A 323 6.86 2.37 -11.61
N ALA A 324 5.53 2.44 -11.56
CA ALA A 324 4.79 2.65 -10.32
C ALA A 324 5.01 1.50 -9.33
N ILE A 325 4.96 0.24 -9.78
CA ILE A 325 5.17 -0.95 -8.93
C ILE A 325 6.63 -1.09 -8.47
N SER A 326 7.59 -0.94 -9.38
CA SER A 326 9.01 -0.97 -9.01
C SER A 326 9.37 0.18 -8.09
N GLY A 327 8.79 1.36 -8.36
CA GLY A 327 8.97 2.55 -7.54
C GLY A 327 8.39 2.38 -6.15
N ALA A 328 7.23 1.73 -6.02
CA ALA A 328 6.55 1.48 -4.75
C ALA A 328 7.12 0.31 -3.94
N ALA A 329 8.07 -0.44 -4.49
CA ALA A 329 8.81 -1.48 -3.76
C ALA A 329 9.88 -0.87 -2.82
N LYS A 330 9.45 0.06 -1.95
CA LYS A 330 10.34 0.86 -1.11
C LYS A 330 10.63 0.19 0.21
N LEU A 331 11.91 0.24 0.59
CA LEU A 331 12.36 -0.02 1.95
C LEU A 331 12.11 1.25 2.76
N ILE A 332 11.26 1.15 3.78
CA ILE A 332 10.85 2.27 4.62
C ILE A 332 12.10 2.98 5.20
N PRO A 333 12.36 4.26 4.89
CA PRO A 333 13.58 4.95 5.33
C PRO A 333 13.63 5.35 6.81
N LEU A 334 12.63 5.04 7.61
CA LEU A 334 12.24 5.95 8.70
C LEU A 334 12.64 5.53 10.11
N MET A 335 13.37 4.43 10.29
CA MET A 335 13.62 3.91 11.64
C MET A 335 14.92 4.37 12.32
N ILE A 336 15.73 5.26 11.72
CA ILE A 336 17.08 5.57 12.28
C ILE A 336 17.35 7.07 12.50
N LYS A 337 16.33 7.91 12.68
CA LYS A 337 16.53 9.27 13.22
C LYS A 337 15.46 9.65 14.23
N ASN A 338 15.56 9.08 15.42
CA ASN A 338 15.97 9.79 16.65
C ASN A 338 15.85 8.83 17.84
#